data_AF-E4XS57-F1
#
_entry.id   AF-E4XS57-F1
#
_cell.length_a   1.000
_cell.length_b   1.000
_cell.length_c   1.000
_cell.angle_alpha   90.00
_cell.angle_beta   90.00
_cell.angle_gamma   90.00
#
_symmetry.space_group_name_H-M   'P 1'
#
loop_
_entity.id
_entity.type
_entity.pdbx_description
1 polymer ?
#
loop_
_entity_poly.entity_id
_entity_poly.type
_entity_poly.pdbx_seq_one_letter_code
_entity_poly.pdbx_strand_id
1 'polypeptide(L)'
;MPASPSLVMDIATRWYRAPELLYGAHRYDFGVDLWAVGCIIGELFLFSALFPGQSDIEQLYLVVQTLGTPTDETWPGRKSLSNSLSDFMNS
;
A
#
# COMPACT_ATOMS: atom_id res chain seq x y z
N MET A 1 19.40 -19.83 -3.74
CA MET A 1 18.46 -20.23 -2.67
C MET A 1 17.07 -19.82 -3.10
N PRO A 2 16.09 -20.74 -3.28
CA PRO A 2 14.70 -20.30 -3.45
C PRO A 2 14.25 -19.63 -2.15
N ALA A 3 13.59 -18.49 -2.24
CA ALA A 3 13.04 -17.78 -1.08
C ALA A 3 12.08 -18.71 -0.31
N SER A 4 12.05 -18.60 1.03
CA SER A 4 11.13 -19.42 1.83
C SER A 4 9.67 -19.12 1.43
N PRO A 5 8.78 -20.12 1.36
CA PRO A 5 7.39 -19.93 0.94
C PRO A 5 6.66 -18.83 1.73
N SER A 6 7.01 -18.66 3.01
CA SER A 6 6.50 -17.62 3.89
C SER A 6 6.86 -16.19 3.44
N LEU A 7 8.07 -15.98 2.91
CA LEU A 7 8.50 -14.67 2.43
C LEU A 7 7.81 -14.30 1.12
N VAL A 8 7.63 -15.28 0.23
CA VAL A 8 6.95 -15.05 -1.06
C VAL A 8 5.48 -14.70 -0.85
N MET A 9 4.80 -15.39 0.10
CA MET A 9 3.42 -15.07 0.45
C MET A 9 3.27 -13.67 1.05
N ASP A 10 4.18 -13.26 1.94
CA ASP A 10 4.13 -11.92 2.54
C ASP A 10 4.36 -10.81 1.51
N ILE A 11 5.30 -11.02 0.57
CA ILE A 11 5.55 -10.11 -0.55
C ILE A 11 4.33 -10.02 -1.47
N ALA A 12 3.78 -11.16 -1.89
CA ALA A 12 2.61 -11.19 -2.76
C ALA A 12 1.40 -10.51 -2.11
N THR A 13 1.18 -10.74 -0.80
CA THR A 13 0.07 -10.13 -0.07
C THR A 13 0.26 -8.62 0.11
N ARG A 14 1.50 -8.14 0.18
CA ARG A 14 1.82 -6.70 0.27
C ARG A 14 1.42 -5.93 -0.99
N TRP A 15 1.56 -6.50 -2.18
CA TRP A 15 1.26 -5.82 -3.44
C TRP A 15 -0.19 -5.35 -3.56
N TYR A 16 -1.10 -5.99 -2.82
CA TYR A 16 -2.53 -5.68 -2.78
C TYR A 16 -2.94 -4.91 -1.51
N ARG A 17 -1.98 -4.53 -0.64
CA ARG A 17 -2.28 -3.84 0.62
C ARG A 17 -2.68 -2.39 0.37
N ALA A 18 -3.79 -1.99 0.96
CA ALA A 18 -4.32 -0.63 0.86
C ALA A 18 -3.42 0.39 1.55
N PRO A 19 -3.32 1.63 1.03
CA PRO A 19 -2.44 2.65 1.58
C PRO A 19 -2.75 2.95 3.05
N GLU A 20 -4.01 2.96 3.48
CA GLU A 20 -4.41 3.20 4.86
C GLU A 20 -3.80 2.19 5.84
N LEU A 21 -3.66 0.93 5.43
CA LEU A 21 -3.00 -0.11 6.23
C LEU A 21 -1.50 0.12 6.29
N LEU A 22 -0.89 0.60 5.21
CA LEU A 22 0.53 0.99 5.17
C LEU A 22 0.80 2.23 6.03
N TYR A 23 -0.19 3.13 6.17
CA TYR A 23 -0.15 4.28 7.08
C TYR A 23 -0.32 3.89 8.56
N GLY A 24 -0.74 2.65 8.86
CA GLY A 24 -0.93 2.16 10.23
C GLY A 24 -2.38 2.18 10.72
N ALA A 25 -3.37 2.27 9.83
CA ALA A 25 -4.76 2.15 10.22
C ALA A 25 -5.05 0.77 10.84
N HIS A 26 -5.61 0.75 12.04
CA HIS A 26 -6.05 -0.49 12.71
C HIS A 26 -7.46 -0.92 12.32
N ARG A 27 -8.19 -0.10 11.56
CA ARG A 27 -9.54 -0.38 11.11
C ARG A 27 -9.51 -0.87 9.68
N TYR A 28 -9.92 -2.12 9.49
CA TYR A 28 -10.30 -2.67 8.20
C TYR A 28 -11.72 -2.20 7.88
N ASP A 29 -11.91 -1.69 6.68
CA ASP A 29 -13.20 -1.31 6.14
C ASP A 29 -13.33 -1.82 4.70
N PHE A 30 -14.51 -1.74 4.12
CA PHE A 30 -14.81 -2.17 2.75
C PHE A 30 -13.87 -1.56 1.69
N GLY A 31 -13.31 -0.38 1.97
CA GLY A 31 -12.32 0.28 1.10
C GLY A 31 -11.05 -0.55 0.87
N VAL A 32 -10.61 -1.33 1.87
CA VAL A 32 -9.41 -2.17 1.77
C VAL A 32 -9.60 -3.28 0.74
N ASP A 33 -10.77 -3.92 0.76
CA ASP A 33 -11.09 -4.99 -0.19
C ASP A 33 -11.22 -4.42 -1.61
N LEU A 34 -11.86 -3.26 -1.75
CA LEU A 34 -12.02 -2.59 -3.04
C LEU A 34 -10.68 -2.16 -3.63
N TRP A 35 -9.74 -1.74 -2.78
CA TRP A 35 -8.37 -1.47 -3.18
C TRP A 35 -7.67 -2.70 -3.76
N ALA A 36 -7.72 -3.82 -3.04
CA ALA A 36 -7.11 -5.07 -3.50
C ALA A 36 -7.69 -5.54 -4.85
N VAL A 37 -9.02 -5.43 -5.01
CA VAL A 37 -9.69 -5.70 -6.30
C VAL A 37 -9.19 -4.76 -7.39
N GLY A 38 -9.01 -3.47 -7.10
CA GLY A 38 -8.43 -2.51 -8.04
C GLY A 38 -7.02 -2.90 -8.48
N CYS A 39 -6.16 -3.33 -7.55
CA CYS A 39 -4.83 -3.84 -7.86
C CYS A 39 -4.87 -5.08 -8.76
N ILE A 40 -5.75 -6.04 -8.49
CA ILE A 40 -5.92 -7.26 -9.31
C ILE A 40 -6.38 -6.88 -10.72
N ILE A 41 -7.37 -6.01 -10.85
CA ILE A 41 -7.85 -5.55 -12.15
C ILE A 41 -6.73 -4.85 -12.92
N GLY A 42 -5.96 -3.97 -12.27
CA GLY A 42 -4.79 -3.32 -12.87
C GLY A 42 -3.74 -4.33 -13.34
N GLU A 43 -3.42 -5.32 -12.51
CA GLU A 43 -2.48 -6.39 -12.87
C GLU A 43 -2.95 -7.22 -14.07
N LEU A 44 -4.25 -7.49 -14.18
CA LEU A 44 -4.82 -8.17 -15.35
C LEU A 44 -4.64 -7.36 -16.64
N PHE A 45 -4.68 -6.02 -16.57
CA PHE A 45 -4.44 -5.16 -17.72
C PHE A 45 -2.95 -5.02 -18.06
N LEU A 46 -2.07 -4.97 -17.05
CA LEU A 46 -0.63 -4.80 -17.24
C LEU A 46 0.13 -6.14 -17.45
N PHE A 47 -0.51 -7.28 -17.18
CA PHE A 47 0.12 -8.61 -17.08
C PHE A 47 1.31 -8.65 -16.11
N SER A 48 1.34 -7.73 -15.15
CA SER A 48 2.38 -7.55 -14.15
C SER A 48 1.78 -6.85 -12.94
N ALA A 49 2.32 -7.14 -11.76
CA ALA A 49 1.87 -6.53 -10.50
C ALA A 49 1.85 -5.00 -10.60
N LEU A 50 0.73 -4.40 -10.20
CA LEU A 50 0.51 -2.96 -10.30
C LEU A 50 1.47 -2.17 -9.39
N PHE A 51 1.74 -2.70 -8.20
CA PHE A 51 2.62 -2.09 -7.19
C PHE A 51 3.55 -3.16 -6.58
N PRO A 52 4.72 -3.42 -7.18
CA PRO A 52 5.62 -4.50 -6.75
C PRO A 52 6.59 -4.09 -5.62
N GLY A 53 6.10 -3.51 -4.52
CA GLY A 53 6.94 -3.04 -3.42
C GLY A 53 7.62 -4.16 -2.62
N GLN A 54 8.91 -3.99 -2.29
CA GLN A 54 9.70 -4.94 -1.50
C GLN A 54 9.69 -4.64 0.00
N SER A 55 9.18 -3.47 0.39
CA SER A 55 8.92 -3.07 1.78
C SER A 55 7.60 -2.30 1.88
N ASP A 56 7.04 -2.15 3.08
CA ASP A 56 5.80 -1.37 3.26
C ASP A 56 5.98 0.10 2.85
N ILE A 57 7.18 0.65 3.06
CA ILE A 57 7.56 2.02 2.66
C ILE A 57 7.62 2.12 1.13
N GLU A 58 8.28 1.17 0.47
CA GLU A 58 8.39 1.16 -0.99
C GLU A 58 7.02 0.94 -1.65
N GLN A 59 6.19 0.06 -1.08
CA GLN A 59 4.82 -0.15 -1.51
C GLN A 59 4.04 1.16 -1.49
N LEU A 60 4.13 1.89 -0.37
CA LEU A 60 3.43 3.17 -0.23
C LEU A 60 3.98 4.23 -1.20
N TYR A 61 5.29 4.26 -1.40
CA TYR A 61 5.94 5.13 -2.37
C TYR A 61 5.44 4.89 -3.79
N LEU A 62 5.37 3.62 -4.24
CA LEU A 62 4.86 3.25 -5.57
C LEU A 62 3.41 3.65 -5.77
N VAL A 63 2.57 3.47 -4.74
CA VAL A 63 1.17 3.89 -4.76
C VAL A 63 1.06 5.40 -4.94
N VAL A 64 1.79 6.18 -4.14
CA VAL A 64 1.79 7.64 -4.20
C VAL A 64 2.38 8.15 -5.52
N GLN A 65 3.42 7.50 -6.03
CA GLN A 65 4.03 7.86 -7.31
C GLN A 65 3.06 7.66 -8.48
N THR A 66 2.24 6.60 -8.43
CA THR A 66 1.33 6.23 -9.53
C THR A 66 0.01 6.99 -9.47
N LEU A 67 -0.60 7.10 -8.30
CA LEU A 67 -1.91 7.73 -8.12
C LEU A 67 -1.83 9.23 -7.78
N GLY A 68 -0.63 9.71 -7.46
CA GLY A 68 -0.38 11.08 -7.01
C GLY A 68 -0.31 11.21 -5.49
N THR A 69 0.29 12.31 -5.03
CA THR A 69 0.39 12.61 -3.61
C THR A 69 -0.98 12.99 -3.05
N PRO A 70 -1.51 12.24 -2.06
CA PRO A 70 -2.78 12.60 -1.45
C PRO A 70 -2.64 13.97 -0.79
N THR A 71 -3.62 14.85 -1.03
CA THR A 71 -3.77 16.14 -0.34
C THR A 71 -4.81 16.00 0.76
N ASP A 72 -4.89 16.99 1.66
CA ASP A 72 -5.89 16.99 2.72
C ASP A 72 -7.33 17.13 2.16
N GLU A 73 -7.49 17.56 0.90
CA GLU A 73 -8.75 17.59 0.17
C GLU A 73 -9.15 16.22 -0.39
N THR A 74 -8.18 15.46 -0.95
CA THR A 74 -8.44 14.13 -1.52
C THR A 74 -8.53 13.05 -0.45
N TRP A 75 -7.84 13.22 0.68
CA TRP A 75 -7.87 12.29 1.81
C TRP A 75 -7.92 13.04 3.15
N PRO A 76 -9.10 13.57 3.52
CA PRO A 76 -9.30 14.21 4.81
C PRO A 76 -9.09 13.20 5.95
N GLY A 77 -8.31 13.55 6.96
CA GLY A 77 -8.03 12.71 8.13
C GLY A 77 -6.81 11.79 8.02
N ARG A 78 -6.03 11.82 6.91
CA ARG A 78 -4.79 11.03 6.81
C ARG A 78 -3.78 11.30 7.93
N LYS A 79 -3.72 12.55 8.43
CA LYS A 79 -2.80 12.97 9.49
C LYS A 79 -3.10 12.31 10.84
N SER A 80 -4.33 11.85 11.09
CA SER A 80 -4.68 11.13 12.32
C SER A 80 -4.36 9.63 12.25
N LEU A 81 -4.06 9.10 11.06
CA LEU A 81 -3.58 7.72 10.88
C LEU A 81 -2.06 7.62 11.08
N SER A 82 -1.37 8.76 11.07
CA SER A 82 0.08 8.87 11.20
C SER A 82 0.53 8.75 12.66
N ASN A 83 0.84 7.53 13.08
CA ASN A 83 1.84 7.34 14.15
C ASN A 83 3.21 6.93 13.58
N SER A 84 3.28 6.35 12.37
CA SER A 84 4.53 5.77 11.84
C SER A 84 5.27 6.62 10.80
N LEU A 85 4.62 7.62 10.18
CA LEU A 85 5.22 8.46 9.13
C LEU A 85 5.69 9.84 9.62
N SER A 86 5.15 10.32 10.74
CA SER A 86 5.68 11.50 11.46
C SER A 86 7.11 11.29 11.94
N ASP A 87 7.48 10.04 12.27
CA ASP A 87 8.83 9.66 12.66
C ASP A 87 9.80 9.66 11.46
N PHE A 88 9.29 9.32 10.27
CA PHE A 88 10.04 9.32 9.02
C PHE A 88 10.26 10.73 8.44
N MET A 89 9.25 11.62 8.51
CA MET A 89 9.38 12.99 8.00
C MET A 89 10.24 13.90 8.90
N ASN A 90 10.59 13.45 10.11
CA ASN A 90 11.44 14.18 11.07
C ASN A 90 12.82 13.54 11.31
N SER A 91 13.25 12.57 10.48
CA SER A 91 14.59 11.96 10.52
C SER A 91 15.35 12.13 9.22
#